data_AF-D4ZGN3-F1
#
_entry.id   AF-D4ZGN3-F1
#
_cell.length_a   1.000
_cell.length_b   1.000
_cell.length_c   1.000
_cell.angle_alpha   90.00
_cell.angle_beta   90.00
_cell.angle_gamma   90.00
#
_symmetry.space_group_name_H-M   'P 1'
#
loop_
_entity.id
_entity.type
_entity.pdbx_description
1 polymer ?
#
loop_
_entity_poly.entity_id
_entity_poly.type
_entity_poly.pdbx_seq_one_letter_code
_entity_poly.pdbx_strand_id
1 'polypeptide(L)'
;MNIYKSYLLSLATFTCISNPTFAQTEKLANILDYQPKCIIETLEPLSIQISEQDYVGTGAFEEREAFKQALQTLRIQATQQGADAISLTDVNHIMHSTKQLSVNNTNFRTKYKKANTRLTTNLKADLYKLCLHDKSLTKQRTAFNSQGYKMHSFGYSYTISLPEDRSPAGLAKKILVPAPYISLESGAYGIELGMMTTQVRNRLGPPSIEINLESNNTAWGYGRSLWFVFTNNSLIKINSSTPLLTAYGKNLIEPREGFDDISWRVNGEVPQKTNLSDAIIQLPQAKELAGGSLLNISNQTTQLQLSFEKFHPKRKAEPVYLLTEYQLYPRSNNGVSKKNDVTHIPTASQLSALFSLLSFPQANNPTLSQLQNIYPQMSRLNISGSGVWWLIGDHLQVQYKNNQLSKIRVSPSVFAAVQKQENTQAQFFQSIKQLGLPTDKQSLLKQYKDASDNFDMVDLYRDDFFLLAKYESDEENSEIYELEIEYF
;
A
#
# COMPACT_ATOMS: atom_id res chain seq x y z
N MET A 1 -75.75 85.83 25.24
CA MET A 1 -75.61 87.26 25.54
C MET A 1 -74.23 87.46 26.16
N ASN A 2 -73.45 88.43 25.66
CA ASN A 2 -72.06 88.83 26.01
C ASN A 2 -70.98 87.82 25.55
N ILE A 3 -70.18 87.98 24.48
CA ILE A 3 -69.41 89.06 23.82
C ILE A 3 -68.14 89.54 24.56
N TYR A 4 -67.02 89.50 23.80
CA TYR A 4 -65.69 90.15 23.90
C TYR A 4 -64.57 89.30 24.55
N LYS A 5 -63.32 89.24 24.06
CA LYS A 5 -62.58 90.04 23.05
C LYS A 5 -61.30 89.29 22.61
N SER A 6 -61.19 89.04 21.32
CA SER A 6 -60.02 89.24 20.44
C SER A 6 -58.72 89.81 21.03
N TYR A 7 -57.58 89.18 20.69
CA TYR A 7 -56.37 89.88 20.25
C TYR A 7 -55.72 89.15 19.07
N LEU A 8 -55.60 89.89 17.96
CA LEU A 8 -54.78 89.63 16.78
C LEU A 8 -53.31 89.99 17.08
N LEU A 9 -52.37 89.19 16.60
CA LEU A 9 -51.08 89.72 16.14
C LEU A 9 -50.53 88.84 15.01
N SER A 10 -49.96 89.53 14.03
CA SER A 10 -49.75 89.09 12.65
C SER A 10 -48.29 88.77 12.34
N LEU A 11 -48.11 88.07 11.21
CA LEU A 11 -46.95 88.10 10.30
C LEU A 11 -45.61 87.52 10.81
N ALA A 12 -45.14 86.46 10.15
CA ALA A 12 -44.22 86.61 9.01
C ALA A 12 -43.88 85.24 8.41
N THR A 13 -44.30 85.05 7.16
CA THR A 13 -43.89 83.97 6.27
C THR A 13 -42.48 84.22 5.76
N PHE A 14 -41.52 83.34 6.11
CA PHE A 14 -40.22 83.24 5.45
C PHE A 14 -40.20 81.93 4.64
N THR A 15 -40.41 82.05 3.33
CA THR A 15 -40.22 80.96 2.37
C THR A 15 -38.73 80.77 2.10
N CYS A 16 -38.10 79.84 2.81
CA CYS A 16 -36.77 79.34 2.45
C CYS A 16 -36.91 78.27 1.36
N ILE A 17 -36.38 78.56 0.17
CA ILE A 17 -36.13 77.60 -0.90
C ILE A 17 -34.98 76.69 -0.43
N SER A 18 -35.28 75.51 0.09
CA SER A 18 -34.28 74.48 0.35
C SER A 18 -34.11 73.63 -0.91
N ASN A 19 -33.04 73.88 -1.66
CA ASN A 19 -32.52 72.91 -2.62
C ASN A 19 -32.16 71.61 -1.84
N PRO A 20 -32.66 70.44 -2.24
CA PRO A 20 -32.21 69.19 -1.65
C PRO A 20 -30.78 68.92 -2.11
N THR A 21 -29.79 69.24 -1.28
CA THR A 21 -28.47 68.61 -1.36
C THR A 21 -28.65 67.13 -1.06
N PHE A 22 -28.60 66.30 -2.11
CA PHE A 22 -28.43 64.86 -1.99
C PHE A 22 -27.15 64.60 -1.19
N ALA A 23 -27.28 64.17 0.07
CA ALA A 23 -26.18 63.60 0.81
C ALA A 23 -25.86 62.23 0.19
N GLN A 24 -24.85 62.18 -0.70
CA GLN A 24 -24.20 60.92 -1.03
C GLN A 24 -23.56 60.39 0.25
N THR A 25 -23.96 59.22 0.69
CA THR A 25 -23.28 58.49 1.76
C THR A 25 -21.86 58.18 1.28
N GLU A 26 -20.88 59.02 1.65
CA GLU A 26 -19.50 58.85 1.23
C GLU A 26 -18.99 57.48 1.69
N LYS A 27 -18.60 56.65 0.72
CA LYS A 27 -18.08 55.31 0.98
C LYS A 27 -16.69 55.44 1.62
N LEU A 28 -16.61 55.15 2.91
CA LEU A 28 -15.35 55.21 3.65
C LEU A 28 -14.31 54.23 3.10
N ALA A 29 -13.05 54.67 3.06
CA ALA A 29 -11.89 53.88 2.68
C ALA A 29 -11.84 52.53 3.41
N ASN A 30 -11.48 51.46 2.69
CA ASN A 30 -11.48 50.10 3.23
C ASN A 30 -10.12 49.72 3.83
N ILE A 31 -10.09 49.12 5.02
CA ILE A 31 -8.87 48.52 5.57
C ILE A 31 -8.67 47.14 4.95
N LEU A 32 -7.47 46.86 4.45
CA LEU A 32 -7.18 45.67 3.67
C LEU A 32 -6.52 44.56 4.49
N ASP A 33 -6.95 43.31 4.25
CA ASP A 33 -6.29 42.09 4.74
C ASP A 33 -5.18 41.60 3.80
N TYR A 34 -5.22 42.06 2.54
CA TYR A 34 -4.31 41.65 1.46
C TYR A 34 -3.94 42.87 0.61
N GLN A 35 -2.72 42.89 0.07
CA GLN A 35 -2.23 44.01 -0.73
C GLN A 35 -3.06 44.17 -2.02
N PRO A 36 -3.41 45.40 -2.44
CA PRO A 36 -4.17 45.62 -3.68
C PRO A 36 -3.35 45.24 -4.91
N LYS A 37 -4.00 44.74 -5.97
CA LYS A 37 -3.31 44.42 -7.22
C LYS A 37 -2.93 45.66 -8.04
N CYS A 38 -3.73 46.73 -7.95
CA CYS A 38 -3.58 47.93 -8.75
C CYS A 38 -3.76 49.18 -7.88
N ILE A 39 -2.71 50.00 -7.80
CA ILE A 39 -2.67 51.27 -7.07
C ILE A 39 -2.46 52.37 -8.11
N ILE A 40 -3.36 53.36 -8.15
CA ILE A 40 -3.17 54.58 -8.96
C ILE A 40 -2.13 55.46 -8.29
N GLU A 41 -2.30 55.66 -6.98
CA GLU A 41 -1.50 56.59 -6.20
C GLU A 41 -1.41 56.11 -4.76
N THR A 42 -0.21 56.19 -4.20
CA THR A 42 0.02 56.03 -2.76
C THR A 42 0.04 57.42 -2.15
N LEU A 43 -0.85 57.67 -1.20
CA LEU A 43 -1.01 58.95 -0.53
C LEU A 43 -0.12 59.00 0.72
N GLU A 44 0.03 60.19 1.29
CA GLU A 44 0.81 60.39 2.52
C GLU A 44 0.30 59.48 3.66
N PRO A 45 1.19 58.76 4.37
CA PRO A 45 0.80 57.87 5.45
C PRO A 45 0.08 58.61 6.58
N LEU A 46 -0.92 57.94 7.15
CA LEU A 46 -1.72 58.50 8.24
C LEU A 46 -1.38 57.84 9.56
N SER A 47 -1.20 58.65 10.60
CA SER A 47 -1.00 58.21 11.97
C SER A 47 -2.05 58.81 12.88
N ILE A 48 -2.77 57.97 13.63
CA ILE A 48 -3.72 58.43 14.64
C ILE A 48 -3.35 57.87 16.01
N GLN A 49 -3.65 58.66 17.04
CA GLN A 49 -3.44 58.30 18.43
C GLN A 49 -4.73 58.54 19.20
N ILE A 50 -5.22 57.49 19.87
CA ILE A 50 -6.39 57.57 20.75
C ILE A 50 -6.01 57.11 22.15
N SER A 51 -6.57 57.78 23.15
CA SER A 51 -6.31 57.48 24.55
C SER A 51 -7.61 57.24 25.29
N GLU A 52 -7.67 56.10 25.97
CA GLU A 52 -8.75 55.74 26.88
C GLU A 52 -8.27 55.96 28.32
N GLN A 53 -9.03 56.74 29.10
CA GLN A 53 -8.77 57.01 30.52
C GLN A 53 -9.47 55.97 31.39
N ASP A 54 -8.93 55.72 32.58
CA ASP A 54 -9.47 54.75 33.54
C ASP A 54 -9.63 53.32 32.97
N TYR A 55 -8.63 52.88 32.18
CA TYR A 55 -8.61 51.56 31.55
C TYR A 55 -8.63 50.42 32.60
N VAL A 56 -9.71 49.64 32.63
CA VAL A 56 -9.83 48.42 33.45
C VAL A 56 -10.26 47.27 32.54
N GLY A 57 -9.31 46.44 32.09
CA GLY A 57 -9.61 45.44 31.07
C GLY A 57 -8.80 44.15 31.16
N THR A 58 -9.52 43.02 31.12
CA THR A 58 -9.04 41.70 30.68
C THR A 58 -9.59 41.46 29.26
N GLY A 59 -8.74 41.12 28.28
CA GLY A 59 -9.12 40.92 26.87
C GLY A 59 -8.12 41.55 25.87
N ALA A 60 -8.22 41.21 24.59
CA ALA A 60 -7.38 41.78 23.53
C ALA A 60 -7.69 43.28 23.32
N PHE A 61 -6.68 44.07 22.94
CA PHE A 61 -6.84 45.52 22.78
C PHE A 61 -7.71 45.85 21.55
N GLU A 62 -7.62 45.03 20.50
CA GLU A 62 -8.30 45.15 19.21
C GLU A 62 -9.83 44.98 19.32
N GLU A 63 -10.30 44.33 20.38
CA GLU A 63 -11.73 44.09 20.62
C GLU A 63 -12.44 45.28 21.30
N ARG A 64 -11.68 46.28 21.77
CA ARG A 64 -12.20 47.42 22.52
C ARG A 64 -12.93 48.42 21.63
N GLU A 65 -13.97 49.04 22.17
CA GLU A 65 -14.72 50.08 21.45
C GLU A 65 -13.84 51.30 21.10
N ALA A 66 -12.92 51.70 21.98
CA ALA A 66 -11.97 52.77 21.68
C ALA A 66 -11.08 52.43 20.47
N PHE A 67 -10.71 51.15 20.30
CA PHE A 67 -9.93 50.69 19.15
C PHE A 67 -10.76 50.68 17.87
N LYS A 68 -12.00 50.19 17.92
CA LYS A 68 -12.91 50.23 16.77
C LYS A 68 -13.20 51.66 16.33
N GLN A 69 -13.39 52.57 17.28
CA GLN A 69 -13.52 54.01 17.01
C GLN A 69 -12.24 54.59 16.39
N ALA A 70 -11.07 54.10 16.80
CA ALA A 70 -9.81 54.46 16.17
C ALA A 70 -9.76 54.04 14.70
N LEU A 71 -10.05 52.78 14.40
CA LEU A 71 -10.12 52.30 13.02
C LEU A 71 -11.14 53.10 12.19
N GLN A 72 -12.30 53.44 12.77
CA GLN A 72 -13.30 54.26 12.09
C GLN A 72 -12.80 55.69 11.82
N THR A 73 -12.14 56.31 12.79
CA THR A 73 -11.54 57.65 12.64
C THR A 73 -10.46 57.65 11.56
N LEU A 74 -9.62 56.61 11.54
CA LEU A 74 -8.60 56.40 10.51
C LEU A 74 -9.24 56.34 9.12
N ARG A 75 -10.33 55.57 8.97
CA ARG A 75 -11.06 55.46 7.70
C ARG A 75 -11.67 56.78 7.24
N ILE A 76 -12.26 57.55 8.16
CA ILE A 76 -12.84 58.86 7.84
C ILE A 76 -11.74 59.81 7.36
N GLN A 77 -10.63 59.92 8.09
CA GLN A 77 -9.53 60.81 7.72
C GLN A 77 -8.85 60.40 6.41
N ALA A 78 -8.64 59.10 6.20
CA ALA A 78 -8.10 58.60 4.93
C ALA A 78 -9.02 58.89 3.75
N THR A 79 -10.34 58.77 3.93
CA THR A 79 -11.33 59.10 2.89
C THR A 79 -11.29 60.59 2.54
N GLN A 80 -11.17 61.45 3.56
CA GLN A 80 -11.01 62.90 3.37
C GLN A 80 -9.71 63.25 2.63
N GLN A 81 -8.67 62.42 2.72
CA GLN A 81 -7.44 62.55 1.92
C GLN A 81 -7.55 61.94 0.51
N GLY A 82 -8.71 61.40 0.15
CA GLY A 82 -8.95 60.82 -1.18
C GLY A 82 -8.54 59.36 -1.32
N ALA A 83 -8.27 58.64 -0.22
CA ALA A 83 -7.95 57.22 -0.26
C ALA A 83 -9.20 56.35 -0.52
N ASP A 84 -9.04 55.32 -1.35
CA ASP A 84 -10.03 54.25 -1.53
C ASP A 84 -9.81 53.11 -0.52
N ALA A 85 -8.56 52.89 -0.11
CA ALA A 85 -8.16 51.78 0.75
C ALA A 85 -6.95 52.12 1.63
N ILE A 86 -6.78 51.33 2.68
CA ILE A 86 -5.81 51.53 3.76
C ILE A 86 -5.14 50.19 4.08
N SER A 87 -3.82 50.17 4.23
CA SER A 87 -3.11 49.04 4.84
C SER A 87 -2.52 49.47 6.18
N LEU A 88 -2.94 48.84 7.27
CA LEU A 88 -2.32 49.05 8.58
C LEU A 88 -0.87 48.57 8.55
N THR A 89 0.05 49.45 8.94
CA THR A 89 1.49 49.18 8.96
C THR A 89 2.06 49.08 10.37
N ASP A 90 1.41 49.73 11.35
CA ASP A 90 1.77 49.65 12.75
C ASP A 90 0.51 49.77 13.64
N VAL A 91 0.41 48.88 14.62
CA VAL A 91 -0.64 48.87 15.65
C VAL A 91 0.07 48.67 16.99
N ASN A 92 0.15 49.73 17.78
CA ASN A 92 0.90 49.71 19.03
C ASN A 92 0.06 50.23 20.20
N HIS A 93 0.08 49.51 21.31
CA HIS A 93 -0.68 49.81 22.52
C HIS A 93 0.29 50.11 23.68
N ILE A 94 0.21 51.33 24.21
CA ILE A 94 1.05 51.81 25.32
C ILE A 94 0.16 52.08 26.53
N MET A 95 0.40 51.36 27.62
CA MET A 95 -0.33 51.54 28.87
C MET A 95 0.50 52.36 29.86
N HIS A 96 -0.05 53.48 30.32
CA HIS A 96 0.52 54.29 31.39
C HIS A 96 -0.31 54.15 32.67
N SER A 97 0.33 53.91 33.81
CA SER A 97 -0.34 53.88 35.10
C SER A 97 0.23 54.94 36.03
N THR A 98 -0.62 55.85 36.49
CA THR A 98 -0.27 56.85 37.51
C THR A 98 -0.89 56.47 38.84
N LYS A 99 -0.06 56.27 39.86
CA LYS A 99 -0.50 56.05 41.25
C LYS A 99 -0.50 57.37 41.99
N GLN A 100 -1.65 57.78 42.53
CA GLN A 100 -1.73 58.99 43.35
C GLN A 100 -1.48 58.64 44.83
N LEU A 101 -0.41 59.18 45.40
CA LEU A 101 -0.09 59.04 46.83
C LEU A 101 -0.91 60.06 47.63
N SER A 102 -1.86 59.58 48.43
CA SER A 102 -2.52 60.39 49.44
C SER A 102 -1.81 60.17 50.78
N VAL A 103 -1.00 61.13 51.20
CA VAL A 103 -0.38 61.12 52.53
C VAL A 103 -1.35 61.77 53.52
N ASN A 104 -1.75 61.03 54.56
CA ASN A 104 -2.57 61.55 55.64
C ASN A 104 -1.70 61.68 56.89
N ASN A 105 -1.40 62.90 57.34
CA ASN A 105 -0.39 63.16 58.37
C ASN A 105 -0.84 62.86 59.82
N THR A 106 -2.05 62.34 60.04
CA THR A 106 -2.59 62.05 61.39
C THR A 106 -2.53 60.58 61.79
N ASN A 107 -2.22 59.67 60.87
CA ASN A 107 -1.96 58.27 61.14
C ASN A 107 -0.89 57.80 60.14
N PHE A 108 0.22 57.21 60.59
CA PHE A 108 1.34 56.72 59.77
C PHE A 108 0.96 55.54 58.83
N ARG A 109 -0.10 55.66 58.03
CA ARG A 109 -0.51 54.69 57.01
C ARG A 109 -0.74 55.41 55.69
N THR A 110 0.21 55.27 54.77
CA THR A 110 0.03 55.60 53.36
C THR A 110 -1.05 54.71 52.76
N LYS A 111 -2.18 55.29 52.35
CA LYS A 111 -3.18 54.58 51.53
C LYS A 111 -3.04 55.07 50.09
N TYR A 112 -2.67 54.15 49.20
CA TYR A 112 -2.72 54.39 47.75
C TYR A 112 -4.20 54.52 47.34
N LYS A 113 -4.61 55.66 46.78
CA LYS A 113 -5.92 55.83 46.14
C LYS A 113 -5.76 55.67 44.63
N LYS A 114 -6.71 54.95 44.02
CA LYS A 114 -6.99 54.67 42.60
C LYS A 114 -5.81 54.94 41.63
N ALA A 115 -5.25 53.88 41.05
CA ALA A 115 -4.36 54.02 39.91
C ALA A 115 -5.20 54.42 38.69
N ASN A 116 -4.98 55.62 38.14
CA ASN A 116 -5.55 55.96 36.85
C ASN A 116 -4.66 55.32 35.78
N THR A 117 -5.23 54.40 35.02
CA THR A 117 -4.60 53.70 33.91
C THR A 117 -5.07 54.33 32.61
N ARG A 118 -4.13 54.79 31.78
CA ARG A 118 -4.38 55.33 30.46
C ARG A 118 -3.85 54.35 29.43
N LEU A 119 -4.72 53.86 28.54
CA LEU A 119 -4.31 53.09 27.37
C LEU A 119 -4.22 54.03 26.17
N THR A 120 -3.05 54.14 25.57
CA THR A 120 -2.81 54.87 24.33
C THR A 120 -2.63 53.89 23.20
N THR A 121 -3.47 53.95 22.18
CA THR A 121 -3.30 53.19 20.94
C THR A 121 -2.81 54.10 19.83
N ASN A 122 -1.72 53.69 19.19
CA ASN A 122 -1.17 54.33 18.01
C ASN A 122 -1.43 53.42 16.80
N LEU A 123 -2.08 53.97 15.77
CA LEU A 123 -2.30 53.30 14.49
C LEU A 123 -1.58 54.06 13.39
N LYS A 124 -0.80 53.36 12.58
CA LYS A 124 -0.22 53.90 11.34
C LYS A 124 -0.71 53.09 10.17
N ALA A 125 -0.94 53.78 9.06
CA ALA A 125 -1.39 53.14 7.85
C ALA A 125 -0.92 53.83 6.59
N ASP A 126 -0.66 53.02 5.57
CA ASP A 126 -0.45 53.48 4.21
C ASP A 126 -1.80 53.64 3.53
N LEU A 127 -1.94 54.72 2.77
CA LEU A 127 -3.16 55.13 2.11
C LEU A 127 -3.05 54.92 0.60
N TYR A 128 -4.06 54.33 -0.01
CA TYR A 128 -4.04 53.99 -1.43
C TYR A 128 -5.29 54.49 -2.15
N LYS A 129 -5.07 55.12 -3.30
CA LYS A 129 -6.09 55.34 -4.32
C LYS A 129 -6.05 54.19 -5.31
N LEU A 130 -7.16 53.48 -5.47
CA LEU A 130 -7.21 52.23 -6.24
C LEU A 130 -7.60 52.51 -7.70
N CYS A 131 -7.19 51.61 -8.60
CA CYS A 131 -7.58 51.68 -10.00
C CYS A 131 -9.11 51.62 -10.15
N LEU A 132 -9.68 52.50 -10.99
CA LEU A 132 -11.15 52.58 -11.19
C LEU A 132 -11.75 51.24 -11.64
N HIS A 133 -11.00 50.48 -12.45
CA HIS A 133 -11.45 49.21 -13.05
C HIS A 133 -10.89 47.95 -12.38
N ASP A 134 -9.95 48.07 -11.43
CA ASP A 134 -9.40 46.93 -10.69
C ASP A 134 -9.18 47.30 -9.21
N LYS A 135 -10.11 46.84 -8.37
CA LYS A 135 -10.03 46.92 -6.91
C LYS A 135 -9.75 45.55 -6.27
N SER A 136 -9.25 44.58 -7.04
CA SER A 136 -8.98 43.23 -6.55
C SER A 136 -7.70 43.18 -5.70
N LEU A 137 -7.63 42.21 -4.78
CA LEU A 137 -6.50 42.02 -3.86
C LEU A 137 -5.61 40.85 -4.31
N THR A 138 -4.33 40.92 -3.98
CA THR A 138 -3.32 39.87 -4.21
C THR A 138 -3.47 38.73 -3.20
N LYS A 139 -2.64 37.68 -3.32
CA LYS A 139 -2.48 36.66 -2.27
C LYS A 139 -1.53 37.10 -1.15
N GLN A 140 -0.84 38.23 -1.30
CA GLN A 140 0.10 38.75 -0.31
C GLN A 140 -0.67 39.47 0.80
N ARG A 141 -0.54 38.97 2.02
CA ARG A 141 -1.19 39.54 3.21
C ARG A 141 -0.59 40.90 3.59
N THR A 142 -1.40 41.77 4.16
CA THR A 142 -0.94 42.99 4.84
C THR A 142 -0.32 42.63 6.19
N ALA A 143 0.38 43.58 6.82
CA ALA A 143 1.02 43.34 8.13
C ALA A 143 -0.04 43.09 9.23
N PHE A 144 -1.17 43.79 9.13
CA PHE A 144 -2.32 43.63 10.00
C PHE A 144 -3.60 43.55 9.18
N ASN A 145 -4.56 42.75 9.61
CA ASN A 145 -5.86 42.64 8.96
C ASN A 145 -6.75 43.86 9.25
N SER A 146 -7.93 43.88 8.64
CA SER A 146 -8.96 44.92 8.75
C SER A 146 -9.50 45.13 10.17
N GLN A 147 -9.28 44.16 11.07
CA GLN A 147 -9.60 44.25 12.49
C GLN A 147 -8.39 44.65 13.35
N GLY A 148 -7.21 44.86 12.77
CA GLY A 148 -6.00 45.28 13.48
C GLY A 148 -5.12 44.16 14.03
N TYR A 149 -5.43 42.89 13.75
CA TYR A 149 -4.60 41.76 14.19
C TYR A 149 -3.43 41.51 13.25
N LYS A 150 -2.27 41.24 13.82
CA LYS A 150 -1.04 40.93 13.08
C LYS A 150 -1.17 39.60 12.32
N MET A 151 -0.86 39.59 11.02
CA MET A 151 -0.96 38.39 10.19
C MET A 151 0.37 37.62 10.15
N HIS A 152 0.34 36.31 10.44
CA HIS A 152 1.49 35.40 10.34
C HIS A 152 1.29 34.37 9.19
N SER A 153 2.39 33.84 8.65
CA SER A 153 2.40 32.76 7.63
C SER A 153 3.35 31.64 8.03
N PHE A 154 2.90 30.38 7.92
CA PHE A 154 3.69 29.17 8.17
C PHE A 154 3.66 28.24 6.94
N GLY A 155 4.73 27.46 6.72
CA GLY A 155 4.80 26.41 5.71
C GLY A 155 5.33 25.12 6.31
N TYR A 156 4.82 23.96 5.86
CA TYR A 156 5.22 22.63 6.32
C TYR A 156 5.67 21.76 5.14
N SER A 157 6.62 20.87 5.38
CA SER A 157 7.04 19.82 4.45
C SER A 157 7.10 18.48 5.18
N TYR A 158 6.66 17.40 4.53
CA TYR A 158 6.70 16.05 5.08
C TYR A 158 7.45 15.11 4.13
N THR A 159 8.19 14.16 4.70
CA THR A 159 8.83 13.05 3.98
C THR A 159 8.29 11.75 4.58
N ILE A 160 7.75 10.87 3.73
CA ILE A 160 7.23 9.56 4.15
C ILE A 160 8.19 8.49 3.66
N SER A 161 8.77 7.72 4.59
CA SER A 161 9.55 6.53 4.27
C SER A 161 8.61 5.33 4.21
N LEU A 162 8.42 4.74 3.02
CA LEU A 162 7.66 3.50 2.89
C LEU A 162 8.46 2.35 3.53
N PRO A 163 7.82 1.46 4.30
CA PRO A 163 8.49 0.29 4.85
C PRO A 163 9.01 -0.61 3.73
N GLU A 164 10.22 -1.13 3.91
CA GLU A 164 10.83 -2.04 2.94
C GLU A 164 10.05 -3.36 2.88
N ASP A 165 9.62 -3.78 1.69
CA ASP A 165 9.01 -5.09 1.49
C ASP A 165 10.06 -6.19 1.73
N ARG A 166 9.83 -6.96 2.78
CA ARG A 166 10.66 -8.11 3.21
C ARG A 166 10.01 -9.45 2.90
N SER A 167 8.88 -9.46 2.18
CA SER A 167 8.28 -10.71 1.70
C SER A 167 9.24 -11.44 0.75
N PRO A 168 9.16 -12.78 0.62
CA PRO A 168 9.97 -13.50 -0.35
C PRO A 168 9.81 -12.97 -1.78
N ALA A 169 8.59 -12.58 -2.18
CA ALA A 169 8.33 -11.97 -3.48
C ALA A 169 9.04 -10.61 -3.63
N GLY A 170 8.97 -9.74 -2.63
CA GLY A 170 9.66 -8.45 -2.62
C GLY A 170 11.18 -8.58 -2.66
N LEU A 171 11.74 -9.56 -1.93
CA LEU A 171 13.17 -9.87 -1.97
C LEU A 171 13.61 -10.44 -3.33
N ALA A 172 12.79 -11.32 -3.92
CA ALA A 172 13.06 -11.91 -5.23
C ALA A 172 13.12 -10.86 -6.35
N LYS A 173 12.23 -9.85 -6.31
CA LYS A 173 12.20 -8.75 -7.30
C LYS A 173 13.45 -7.87 -7.29
N LYS A 174 14.21 -7.85 -6.18
CA LYS A 174 15.46 -7.07 -6.05
C LYS A 174 16.67 -7.78 -6.67
N ILE A 175 16.55 -9.06 -7.02
CA ILE A 175 17.65 -9.84 -7.57
C ILE A 175 17.68 -9.69 -9.08
N LEU A 176 18.83 -9.28 -9.62
CA LEU A 176 19.12 -9.38 -11.04
C LEU A 176 19.42 -10.83 -11.39
N VAL A 177 18.51 -11.47 -12.13
CA VAL A 177 18.64 -12.88 -12.54
C VAL A 177 19.83 -13.02 -13.50
N PRO A 178 20.74 -13.99 -13.29
CA PRO A 178 21.84 -14.25 -14.21
C PRO A 178 21.38 -14.66 -15.62
N ALA A 179 22.28 -14.57 -16.60
CA ALA A 179 21.98 -15.05 -17.94
C ALA A 179 21.58 -16.55 -17.94
N PRO A 180 20.58 -16.96 -18.74
CA PRO A 180 20.00 -18.30 -18.70
C PRO A 180 20.83 -19.31 -19.48
N TYR A 181 22.12 -19.40 -19.15
CA TYR A 181 23.07 -20.31 -19.79
C TYR A 181 23.20 -21.59 -18.97
N ILE A 182 23.34 -22.72 -19.67
CA ILE A 182 23.61 -24.03 -19.09
C ILE A 182 24.89 -24.58 -19.68
N SER A 183 25.84 -24.98 -18.85
CA SER A 183 27.04 -25.71 -19.29
C SER A 183 27.49 -26.68 -18.21
N LEU A 184 28.49 -27.52 -18.53
CA LEU A 184 29.10 -28.41 -17.54
C LEU A 184 29.95 -27.63 -16.54
N GLU A 185 30.52 -26.49 -16.95
CA GLU A 185 31.48 -25.68 -16.18
C GLU A 185 30.79 -24.68 -15.25
N SER A 186 29.82 -23.91 -15.76
CA SER A 186 29.13 -22.85 -14.99
C SER A 186 27.78 -23.28 -14.43
N GLY A 187 27.40 -24.54 -14.65
CA GLY A 187 26.08 -25.07 -14.31
C GLY A 187 24.95 -24.31 -15.02
N ALA A 188 23.84 -24.05 -14.33
CA ALA A 188 22.69 -23.33 -14.89
C ALA A 188 22.48 -21.99 -14.18
N TYR A 189 22.33 -20.90 -14.93
CA TYR A 189 22.20 -19.54 -14.37
C TYR A 189 23.38 -19.16 -13.44
N GLY A 190 24.58 -19.70 -13.73
CA GLY A 190 25.77 -19.53 -12.89
C GLY A 190 25.71 -20.27 -11.56
N ILE A 191 24.81 -21.26 -11.43
CA ILE A 191 24.71 -22.14 -10.27
C ILE A 191 25.27 -23.51 -10.61
N GLU A 192 26.32 -23.89 -9.90
CA GLU A 192 27.09 -25.12 -10.12
C GLU A 192 26.69 -26.23 -9.13
N LEU A 193 26.82 -27.49 -9.56
CA LEU A 193 26.68 -28.63 -8.65
C LEU A 193 27.68 -28.52 -7.49
N GLY A 194 27.27 -28.94 -6.30
CA GLY A 194 28.05 -28.84 -5.07
C GLY A 194 27.82 -27.54 -4.29
N MET A 195 27.30 -26.48 -4.93
CA MET A 195 26.99 -25.21 -4.24
C MET A 195 26.04 -25.42 -3.05
N MET A 196 26.28 -24.67 -1.98
CA MET A 196 25.45 -24.68 -0.78
C MET A 196 24.15 -23.91 -1.00
N THR A 197 23.08 -24.31 -0.32
CA THR A 197 21.77 -23.62 -0.34
C THR A 197 21.88 -22.11 -0.09
N THR A 198 22.78 -21.67 0.80
CA THR A 198 23.05 -20.25 1.07
C THR A 198 23.65 -19.52 -0.12
N GLN A 199 24.57 -20.14 -0.86
CA GLN A 199 25.17 -19.57 -2.06
C GLN A 199 24.13 -19.40 -3.17
N VAL A 200 23.31 -20.43 -3.39
CA VAL A 200 22.22 -20.39 -4.38
C VAL A 200 21.22 -19.28 -4.03
N ARG A 201 20.79 -19.20 -2.76
CA ARG A 201 19.85 -18.17 -2.30
C ARG A 201 20.42 -16.75 -2.41
N ASN A 202 21.70 -16.56 -2.14
CA ASN A 202 22.34 -15.25 -2.31
C ASN A 202 22.40 -14.83 -3.79
N ARG A 203 22.52 -15.79 -4.70
CA ARG A 203 22.66 -15.54 -6.13
C ARG A 203 21.32 -15.35 -6.84
N LEU A 204 20.31 -16.15 -6.49
CA LEU A 204 19.01 -16.18 -7.15
C LEU A 204 17.87 -15.63 -6.28
N GLY A 205 18.13 -15.21 -5.04
CA GLY A 205 17.10 -14.80 -4.09
C GLY A 205 16.35 -15.99 -3.48
N PRO A 206 15.21 -15.76 -2.81
CA PRO A 206 14.39 -16.85 -2.31
C PRO A 206 13.82 -17.69 -3.47
N PRO A 207 13.71 -19.02 -3.32
CA PRO A 207 13.02 -19.86 -4.29
C PRO A 207 11.52 -19.55 -4.28
N SER A 208 10.85 -19.72 -5.42
CA SER A 208 9.39 -19.57 -5.54
C SER A 208 8.66 -20.65 -4.75
N ILE A 209 9.21 -21.86 -4.69
CA ILE A 209 8.69 -22.99 -3.90
C ILE A 209 9.84 -23.83 -3.35
N GLU A 210 9.68 -24.32 -2.12
CA GLU A 210 10.57 -25.27 -1.44
C GLU A 210 9.76 -26.54 -1.14
N ILE A 211 10.14 -27.66 -1.74
CA ILE A 211 9.48 -28.96 -1.56
C ILE A 211 10.39 -29.85 -0.75
N ASN A 212 9.91 -30.36 0.39
CA ASN A 212 10.62 -31.40 1.12
C ASN A 212 10.36 -32.75 0.46
N LEU A 213 11.45 -33.45 0.14
CA LEU A 213 11.42 -34.76 -0.47
C LEU A 213 11.71 -35.84 0.58
N GLU A 214 11.44 -37.09 0.23
CA GLU A 214 11.91 -38.23 1.00
C GLU A 214 13.46 -38.23 1.11
N SER A 215 13.99 -39.01 2.06
CA SER A 215 15.43 -39.12 2.31
C SER A 215 16.13 -37.79 2.68
N ASN A 216 15.41 -36.85 3.30
CA ASN A 216 15.91 -35.54 3.73
C ASN A 216 16.47 -34.67 2.59
N ASN A 217 15.99 -34.89 1.36
CA ASN A 217 16.30 -34.03 0.23
C ASN A 217 15.31 -32.86 0.18
N THR A 218 15.71 -31.78 -0.51
CA THR A 218 14.81 -30.65 -0.78
C THR A 218 14.90 -30.25 -2.24
N ALA A 219 13.76 -29.95 -2.87
CA ALA A 219 13.70 -29.38 -4.20
C ALA A 219 13.27 -27.92 -4.14
N TRP A 220 14.03 -27.04 -4.77
CA TRP A 220 13.73 -25.61 -4.87
C TRP A 220 13.36 -25.27 -6.31
N GLY A 221 12.17 -24.71 -6.49
CA GLY A 221 11.73 -24.16 -7.78
C GLY A 221 11.94 -22.65 -7.83
N TYR A 222 12.56 -22.16 -8.90
CA TYR A 222 12.68 -20.74 -9.25
C TYR A 222 11.85 -20.49 -10.50
N GLY A 223 10.75 -19.75 -10.35
CA GLY A 223 9.68 -19.77 -11.34
C GLY A 223 9.09 -21.18 -11.48
N ARG A 224 8.65 -21.53 -12.68
CA ARG A 224 8.00 -22.82 -13.01
C ARG A 224 8.94 -23.80 -13.71
N SER A 225 10.07 -23.31 -14.21
CA SER A 225 10.95 -24.03 -15.15
C SER A 225 12.41 -24.17 -14.71
N LEU A 226 12.78 -23.80 -13.49
CA LEU A 226 14.12 -24.04 -12.97
C LEU A 226 14.06 -24.70 -11.60
N TRP A 227 14.65 -25.90 -11.49
CA TRP A 227 14.54 -26.75 -10.32
C TRP A 227 15.92 -27.20 -9.84
N PHE A 228 16.19 -27.03 -8.56
CA PHE A 228 17.41 -27.44 -7.89
C PHE A 228 17.10 -28.47 -6.82
N VAL A 229 17.81 -29.60 -6.77
CA VAL A 229 17.65 -30.61 -5.72
C VAL A 229 18.89 -30.65 -4.84
N PHE A 230 18.68 -30.54 -3.53
CA PHE A 230 19.73 -30.52 -2.54
C PHE A 230 19.68 -31.75 -1.65
N THR A 231 20.87 -32.23 -1.29
CA THR A 231 21.07 -33.23 -0.23
C THR A 231 22.05 -32.65 0.77
N ASN A 232 21.68 -32.64 2.06
CA ASN A 232 22.52 -32.08 3.13
C ASN A 232 23.04 -30.66 2.80
N ASN A 233 22.14 -29.79 2.29
CA ASN A 233 22.42 -28.43 1.84
C ASN A 233 23.34 -28.27 0.62
N SER A 234 23.81 -29.35 -0.02
CA SER A 234 24.63 -29.28 -1.23
C SER A 234 23.81 -29.63 -2.47
N LEU A 235 23.97 -28.84 -3.53
CA LEU A 235 23.24 -29.00 -4.78
C LEU A 235 23.71 -30.24 -5.55
N ILE A 236 22.80 -31.19 -5.80
CA ILE A 236 23.12 -32.45 -6.48
C ILE A 236 22.47 -32.60 -7.86
N LYS A 237 21.49 -31.77 -8.20
CA LYS A 237 20.77 -31.88 -9.48
C LYS A 237 20.14 -30.55 -9.87
N ILE A 238 20.18 -30.24 -11.16
CA ILE A 238 19.48 -29.08 -11.75
C ILE A 238 18.63 -29.55 -12.92
N ASN A 239 17.36 -29.18 -12.96
CA ASN A 239 16.44 -29.54 -14.03
C ASN A 239 15.70 -28.31 -14.56
N SER A 240 15.36 -28.31 -15.85
CA SER A 240 14.45 -27.33 -16.44
C SER A 240 12.96 -27.67 -16.26
N SER A 241 12.68 -28.84 -15.70
CA SER A 241 11.32 -29.31 -15.46
C SER A 241 11.30 -30.17 -14.20
N THR A 242 10.11 -30.28 -13.61
CA THR A 242 9.89 -31.18 -12.48
C THR A 242 8.68 -32.06 -12.73
N PRO A 243 8.79 -33.37 -12.41
CA PRO A 243 7.65 -34.25 -12.30
C PRO A 243 6.99 -34.18 -10.90
N LEU A 244 7.46 -33.32 -9.99
CA LEU A 244 6.95 -33.25 -8.61
C LEU A 244 5.58 -32.59 -8.47
N LEU A 245 5.20 -31.75 -9.44
CA LEU A 245 3.98 -30.94 -9.37
C LEU A 245 3.01 -31.29 -10.49
N THR A 246 1.73 -31.28 -10.16
CA THR A 246 0.64 -31.30 -11.15
C THR A 246 0.59 -29.97 -11.91
N ALA A 247 -0.25 -29.89 -12.95
CA ALA A 247 -0.53 -28.62 -13.63
C ALA A 247 -1.10 -27.57 -12.66
N TYR A 248 -2.01 -27.99 -11.77
CA TYR A 248 -2.55 -27.13 -10.72
C TYR A 248 -1.44 -26.61 -9.80
N GLY A 249 -0.58 -27.49 -9.28
CA GLY A 249 0.54 -27.11 -8.42
C GLY A 249 1.53 -26.14 -9.09
N LYS A 250 1.83 -26.34 -10.38
CA LYS A 250 2.68 -25.40 -11.15
C LYS A 250 2.02 -24.03 -11.32
N ASN A 251 0.69 -23.97 -11.47
CA ASN A 251 -0.05 -22.72 -11.64
C ASN A 251 -0.18 -21.91 -10.34
N LEU A 252 -0.02 -22.53 -9.17
CA LEU A 252 0.07 -21.81 -7.89
C LEU A 252 1.32 -20.95 -7.78
N ILE A 253 2.40 -21.32 -8.50
CA ILE A 253 3.64 -20.54 -8.53
C ILE A 253 3.42 -19.32 -9.41
N GLU A 254 3.59 -18.13 -8.84
CA GLU A 254 3.51 -16.89 -9.61
C GLU A 254 4.66 -16.82 -10.63
N PRO A 255 4.41 -16.39 -11.88
CA PRO A 255 5.47 -16.22 -12.87
C PRO A 255 6.55 -15.28 -12.35
N ARG A 256 7.81 -15.63 -12.61
CA ARG A 256 8.97 -14.88 -12.17
C ARG A 256 9.80 -14.43 -13.37
N GLU A 257 9.94 -13.11 -13.50
CA GLU A 257 10.79 -12.47 -14.49
C GLU A 257 12.24 -12.99 -14.39
N GLY A 258 12.85 -13.24 -15.55
CA GLY A 258 14.17 -13.82 -15.70
C GLY A 258 14.20 -15.35 -15.71
N PHE A 259 13.13 -16.03 -15.27
CA PHE A 259 13.05 -17.50 -15.23
C PHE A 259 11.97 -18.07 -16.15
N ASP A 260 10.78 -17.47 -16.15
CA ASP A 260 9.61 -18.01 -16.87
C ASP A 260 9.43 -17.41 -18.28
N ASP A 261 10.03 -16.25 -18.54
CA ASP A 261 9.87 -15.43 -19.74
C ASP A 261 11.08 -15.49 -20.70
N ILE A 262 12.20 -16.11 -20.29
CA ILE A 262 13.43 -16.16 -21.08
C ILE A 262 13.77 -17.60 -21.50
N SER A 263 14.07 -17.79 -22.79
CA SER A 263 14.57 -19.07 -23.30
C SER A 263 16.05 -19.26 -22.95
N TRP A 264 16.34 -20.37 -22.30
CA TRP A 264 17.69 -20.75 -21.92
C TRP A 264 18.52 -21.28 -23.10
N ARG A 265 19.85 -21.31 -22.93
CA ARG A 265 20.79 -21.74 -23.98
C ARG A 265 21.88 -22.67 -23.43
N VAL A 266 22.17 -23.76 -24.14
CA VAL A 266 23.32 -24.63 -23.84
C VAL A 266 24.59 -23.96 -24.35
N ASN A 267 25.59 -23.84 -23.47
CA ASN A 267 26.88 -23.16 -23.71
C ASN A 267 26.74 -21.72 -24.23
N GLY A 268 25.59 -21.07 -23.98
CA GLY A 268 25.28 -19.74 -24.52
C GLY A 268 24.88 -19.70 -26.01
N GLU A 269 24.99 -20.83 -26.71
CA GLU A 269 24.88 -20.91 -28.17
C GLU A 269 23.59 -21.59 -28.63
N VAL A 270 23.26 -22.76 -28.10
CA VAL A 270 22.13 -23.57 -28.57
C VAL A 270 20.87 -23.24 -27.76
N PRO A 271 19.91 -22.48 -28.29
CA PRO A 271 18.72 -22.10 -27.55
C PRO A 271 17.76 -23.28 -27.36
N GLN A 272 16.92 -23.18 -26.33
CA GLN A 272 15.71 -24.00 -26.21
C GLN A 272 14.92 -23.95 -27.53
N LYS A 273 14.27 -25.07 -27.88
CA LYS A 273 13.54 -25.31 -29.12
C LYS A 273 14.40 -25.43 -30.39
N THR A 274 15.72 -25.56 -30.26
CA THR A 274 16.59 -25.95 -31.39
C THR A 274 16.24 -27.36 -31.86
N ASN A 275 16.29 -27.60 -33.18
CA ASN A 275 16.08 -28.93 -33.74
C ASN A 275 17.24 -29.87 -33.34
N LEU A 276 16.94 -31.16 -33.13
CA LEU A 276 17.95 -32.17 -32.82
C LEU A 276 19.15 -32.17 -33.77
N SER A 277 18.92 -32.11 -35.08
CA SER A 277 19.99 -32.12 -36.08
C SER A 277 20.92 -30.89 -35.96
N ASP A 278 20.35 -29.71 -35.79
CA ASP A 278 21.11 -28.47 -35.58
C ASP A 278 21.86 -28.48 -34.24
N ALA A 279 21.26 -29.05 -33.20
CA ALA A 279 21.88 -29.18 -31.88
C ALA A 279 23.08 -30.13 -31.92
N ILE A 280 23.01 -31.25 -32.65
CA ILE A 280 24.14 -32.19 -32.83
C ILE A 280 25.30 -31.48 -33.55
N ILE A 281 25.02 -30.67 -34.58
CA ILE A 281 26.04 -29.92 -35.31
C ILE A 281 26.73 -28.90 -34.41
N GLN A 282 25.97 -28.18 -33.59
CA GLN A 282 26.48 -27.14 -32.70
C GLN A 282 27.12 -27.69 -31.41
N LEU A 283 26.82 -28.95 -31.05
CA LEU A 283 27.35 -29.61 -29.84
C LEU A 283 28.12 -30.88 -30.25
N PRO A 284 29.29 -30.76 -30.90
CA PRO A 284 30.04 -31.91 -31.42
C PRO A 284 30.49 -32.92 -30.34
N GLN A 285 30.57 -32.48 -29.09
CA GLN A 285 30.86 -33.31 -27.91
C GLN A 285 29.65 -34.12 -27.41
N ALA A 286 28.44 -33.84 -27.90
CA ALA A 286 27.23 -34.51 -27.49
C ALA A 286 27.15 -35.93 -28.08
N LYS A 287 26.77 -36.89 -27.24
CA LYS A 287 26.50 -38.27 -27.65
C LYS A 287 25.01 -38.50 -27.64
N GLU A 288 24.48 -38.96 -28.77
CA GLU A 288 23.10 -39.43 -28.88
C GLU A 288 22.92 -40.72 -28.08
N LEU A 289 21.85 -40.79 -27.29
CA LEU A 289 21.47 -42.00 -26.55
C LEU A 289 20.42 -42.81 -27.32
N ALA A 290 20.31 -44.09 -26.98
CA ALA A 290 19.35 -45.00 -27.60
C ALA A 290 17.93 -44.43 -27.59
N GLY A 291 17.32 -44.31 -28.78
CA GLY A 291 15.97 -43.78 -28.98
C GLY A 291 15.89 -42.40 -29.67
N GLY A 292 17.03 -41.73 -29.88
CA GLY A 292 17.15 -40.53 -30.72
C GLY A 292 16.42 -39.27 -30.22
N SER A 293 16.02 -39.24 -28.95
CA SER A 293 15.36 -38.08 -28.32
C SER A 293 16.17 -37.48 -27.17
N LEU A 294 17.38 -37.98 -26.93
CA LEU A 294 18.24 -37.57 -25.82
C LEU A 294 19.67 -37.37 -26.31
N LEU A 295 20.28 -36.24 -25.93
CA LEU A 295 21.71 -35.98 -26.10
C LEU A 295 22.37 -35.87 -24.72
N ASN A 296 23.55 -36.48 -24.57
CA ASN A 296 24.36 -36.36 -23.36
C ASN A 296 25.69 -35.67 -23.65
N ILE A 297 26.05 -34.71 -22.80
CA ILE A 297 27.38 -34.09 -22.74
C ILE A 297 27.93 -34.39 -21.35
N SER A 298 29.19 -34.82 -21.24
CA SER A 298 29.77 -35.21 -19.95
C SER A 298 31.25 -34.87 -19.87
N ASN A 299 31.72 -34.47 -18.69
CA ASN A 299 33.13 -34.38 -18.36
C ASN A 299 33.50 -35.44 -17.30
N GLN A 300 34.57 -35.24 -16.53
CA GLN A 300 34.99 -36.20 -15.50
C GLN A 300 34.03 -36.29 -14.30
N THR A 301 33.33 -35.20 -13.96
CA THR A 301 32.57 -35.07 -12.71
C THR A 301 31.08 -34.84 -12.93
N THR A 302 30.69 -34.26 -14.06
CA THR A 302 29.31 -33.82 -14.35
C THR A 302 28.80 -34.37 -15.68
N GLN A 303 27.48 -34.48 -15.76
CA GLN A 303 26.74 -34.91 -16.93
C GLN A 303 25.55 -33.97 -17.15
N LEU A 304 25.42 -33.49 -18.38
CA LEU A 304 24.32 -32.70 -18.90
C LEU A 304 23.54 -33.55 -19.91
N GLN A 305 22.30 -33.86 -19.58
CA GLN A 305 21.35 -34.51 -20.47
C GLN A 305 20.42 -33.47 -21.07
N LEU A 306 20.17 -33.55 -22.36
CA LEU A 306 19.25 -32.71 -23.11
C LEU A 306 18.13 -33.59 -23.67
N SER A 307 16.88 -33.18 -23.45
CA SER A 307 15.70 -33.91 -23.91
C SER A 307 15.01 -33.20 -25.07
N PHE A 308 14.63 -33.98 -26.07
CA PHE A 308 13.95 -33.51 -27.26
C PHE A 308 12.56 -34.13 -27.36
N GLU A 309 11.56 -33.28 -27.53
CA GLU A 309 10.18 -33.70 -27.74
C GLU A 309 9.77 -33.61 -29.21
N LYS A 310 8.90 -34.55 -29.59
CA LYS A 310 8.36 -34.63 -30.94
C LYS A 310 7.26 -33.59 -31.13
N PHE A 311 7.48 -32.66 -32.04
CA PHE A 311 6.52 -31.62 -32.42
C PHE A 311 6.04 -31.83 -33.86
N HIS A 312 4.74 -31.69 -34.12
CA HIS A 312 4.15 -31.77 -35.46
C HIS A 312 3.73 -30.37 -35.92
N PRO A 313 4.56 -29.65 -36.72
CA PRO A 313 4.19 -28.35 -37.23
C PRO A 313 3.01 -28.49 -38.18
N LYS A 314 1.98 -27.63 -38.06
CA LYS A 314 0.77 -27.64 -38.91
C LYS A 314 1.06 -27.65 -40.44
N ARG A 315 2.26 -27.25 -40.85
CA ARG A 315 2.68 -27.10 -42.25
C ARG A 315 3.76 -28.09 -42.70
N LYS A 316 4.17 -29.06 -41.85
CA LYS A 316 5.14 -30.09 -42.23
C LYS A 316 4.49 -31.47 -42.11
N ALA A 317 4.72 -32.32 -43.12
CA ALA A 317 4.27 -33.71 -43.09
C ALA A 317 5.00 -34.51 -42.00
N GLU A 318 6.30 -34.24 -41.82
CA GLU A 318 7.13 -34.93 -40.85
C GLU A 318 7.26 -34.15 -39.53
N PRO A 319 7.28 -34.87 -38.39
CA PRO A 319 7.56 -34.30 -37.09
C PRO A 319 9.00 -33.80 -36.98
N VAL A 320 9.22 -32.82 -36.11
CA VAL A 320 10.55 -32.32 -35.75
C VAL A 320 10.78 -32.53 -34.25
N TYR A 321 11.99 -32.93 -33.88
CA TYR A 321 12.40 -33.05 -32.49
C TYR A 321 13.01 -31.74 -32.02
N LEU A 322 12.42 -31.12 -31.01
CA LEU A 322 12.84 -29.82 -30.48
C LEU A 322 13.35 -29.97 -29.05
N LEU A 323 14.45 -29.28 -28.74
CA LEU A 323 15.02 -29.24 -27.40
C LEU A 323 14.04 -28.60 -26.41
N THR A 324 13.52 -29.36 -25.46
CA THR A 324 12.54 -28.87 -24.47
C THR A 324 13.08 -28.82 -23.06
N GLU A 325 13.94 -29.76 -22.68
CA GLU A 325 14.42 -29.89 -21.31
C GLU A 325 15.93 -30.15 -21.20
N TYR A 326 16.48 -29.86 -20.01
CA TYR A 326 17.81 -30.28 -19.61
C TYR A 326 17.83 -30.81 -18.17
N GLN A 327 18.83 -31.65 -17.88
CA GLN A 327 19.18 -32.12 -16.54
C GLN A 327 20.69 -32.11 -16.36
N LEU A 328 21.17 -31.51 -15.27
CA LEU A 328 22.58 -31.49 -14.88
C LEU A 328 22.75 -32.26 -13.56
N TYR A 329 23.65 -33.24 -13.52
CA TYR A 329 23.89 -34.09 -12.35
C TYR A 329 25.32 -34.66 -12.31
N PRO A 330 25.80 -35.15 -11.14
CA PRO A 330 27.12 -35.79 -11.02
C PRO A 330 27.23 -37.07 -11.83
N ARG A 331 28.36 -37.28 -12.51
CA ARG A 331 28.61 -38.46 -13.35
C ARG A 331 28.68 -39.77 -12.56
N SER A 332 29.13 -39.74 -11.31
CA SER A 332 29.14 -40.90 -10.41
C SER A 332 27.73 -41.44 -10.12
N ASN A 333 26.72 -40.60 -10.29
CA ASN A 333 25.32 -40.94 -10.13
C ASN A 333 24.71 -41.20 -11.50
N ASN A 334 24.96 -42.39 -12.10
CA ASN A 334 24.33 -42.87 -13.34
C ASN A 334 22.79 -42.85 -13.24
N GLY A 335 22.20 -41.67 -13.35
CA GLY A 335 20.86 -41.38 -12.86
C GLY A 335 20.81 -41.47 -11.33
N VAL A 336 20.83 -40.33 -10.63
CA VAL A 336 20.25 -40.27 -9.27
C VAL A 336 18.89 -40.97 -9.36
N SER A 337 18.77 -42.09 -8.64
CA SER A 337 17.60 -42.95 -8.70
C SER A 337 16.33 -42.10 -8.63
N LYS A 338 15.45 -42.21 -9.63
CA LYS A 338 14.13 -41.54 -9.64
C LYS A 338 13.34 -41.77 -8.33
N LYS A 339 13.71 -42.79 -7.53
CA LYS A 339 13.12 -43.08 -6.22
C LYS A 339 13.36 -42.00 -5.16
N ASN A 340 14.33 -41.09 -5.33
CA ASN A 340 14.67 -40.09 -4.32
C ASN A 340 14.05 -38.70 -4.58
N ASP A 341 13.35 -38.53 -5.72
CA ASP A 341 12.62 -37.31 -6.08
C ASP A 341 11.12 -37.51 -5.80
N VAL A 342 10.77 -37.93 -4.59
CA VAL A 342 9.39 -38.14 -4.14
C VAL A 342 9.08 -37.14 -3.04
N THR A 343 7.97 -36.42 -3.16
CA THR A 343 7.53 -35.47 -2.14
C THR A 343 7.24 -36.21 -0.83
N HIS A 344 7.68 -35.64 0.29
CA HIS A 344 7.30 -36.17 1.60
C HIS A 344 5.82 -35.86 1.87
N ILE A 345 5.03 -36.88 2.23
CA ILE A 345 3.60 -36.74 2.57
C ILE A 345 3.42 -37.02 4.08
N PRO A 346 2.51 -36.34 4.80
CA PRO A 346 2.22 -36.64 6.20
C PRO A 346 1.63 -38.05 6.38
N THR A 347 1.91 -38.69 7.52
CA THR A 347 1.27 -39.95 7.89
C THR A 347 -0.21 -39.74 8.24
N ALA A 348 -1.01 -40.80 8.25
CA ALA A 348 -2.44 -40.71 8.64
C ALA A 348 -2.64 -40.14 10.06
N SER A 349 -1.73 -40.43 11.01
CA SER A 349 -1.79 -39.89 12.37
C SER A 349 -1.44 -38.40 12.40
N GLN A 350 -0.41 -37.98 11.65
CA GLN A 350 -0.06 -36.56 11.50
C GLN A 350 -1.22 -35.78 10.87
N LEU A 351 -1.80 -36.32 9.79
CA LEU A 351 -2.91 -35.70 9.08
C LEU A 351 -4.14 -35.55 10.00
N SER A 352 -4.49 -36.58 10.77
CA SER A 352 -5.57 -36.52 11.76
C SER A 352 -5.32 -35.46 12.84
N ALA A 353 -4.10 -35.37 13.36
CA ALA A 353 -3.72 -34.35 14.35
C ALA A 353 -3.78 -32.93 13.75
N LEU A 354 -3.36 -32.74 12.50
CA LEU A 354 -3.45 -31.47 11.79
C LEU A 354 -4.91 -31.05 11.59
N PHE A 355 -5.78 -31.94 11.11
CA PHE A 355 -7.19 -31.63 10.94
C PHE A 355 -7.92 -31.37 12.26
N SER A 356 -7.53 -32.02 13.35
CA SER A 356 -8.05 -31.69 14.68
C SER A 356 -7.78 -30.24 15.07
N LEU A 357 -6.56 -29.73 14.77
CA LEU A 357 -6.21 -28.32 14.99
C LEU A 357 -6.91 -27.36 14.02
N LEU A 358 -7.19 -27.81 12.80
CA LEU A 358 -7.72 -26.99 11.70
C LEU A 358 -9.24 -27.11 11.50
N SER A 359 -9.92 -27.87 12.37
CA SER A 359 -11.36 -28.15 12.25
C SER A 359 -12.21 -26.87 12.21
N PHE A 360 -13.29 -26.90 11.42
CA PHE A 360 -14.17 -25.77 11.17
C PHE A 360 -15.61 -26.04 11.70
N PRO A 361 -16.31 -25.03 12.26
CA PRO A 361 -15.82 -23.69 12.60
C PRO A 361 -14.78 -23.73 13.71
N GLN A 362 -13.70 -22.97 13.54
CA GLN A 362 -12.52 -23.09 14.39
C GLN A 362 -12.69 -22.34 15.71
N ALA A 363 -12.53 -23.03 16.84
CA ALA A 363 -12.60 -22.41 18.17
C ALA A 363 -11.28 -21.74 18.61
N ASN A 364 -10.13 -22.13 18.03
CA ASN A 364 -8.79 -21.65 18.41
C ASN A 364 -7.94 -21.43 17.16
N ASN A 365 -7.30 -20.26 17.00
CA ASN A 365 -6.37 -19.97 15.90
C ASN A 365 -4.97 -20.57 16.17
N PRO A 366 -4.59 -21.73 15.59
CA PRO A 366 -3.30 -22.35 15.84
C PRO A 366 -2.20 -21.51 15.23
N THR A 367 -1.03 -21.53 15.87
CA THR A 367 0.21 -20.92 15.38
C THR A 367 0.91 -21.83 14.38
N LEU A 368 1.78 -21.26 13.54
CA LEU A 368 2.55 -22.04 12.58
C LEU A 368 3.44 -23.08 13.28
N SER A 369 4.03 -22.73 14.42
CA SER A 369 4.87 -23.63 15.21
C SER A 369 4.11 -24.86 15.71
N GLN A 370 2.82 -24.74 16.02
CA GLN A 370 2.01 -25.91 16.42
C GLN A 370 1.86 -26.90 15.26
N LEU A 371 1.65 -26.43 14.03
CA LEU A 371 1.60 -27.30 12.86
C LEU A 371 2.97 -27.92 12.54
N GLN A 372 4.04 -27.12 12.62
CA GLN A 372 5.41 -27.59 12.39
C GLN A 372 5.84 -28.66 13.40
N ASN A 373 5.35 -28.61 14.65
CA ASN A 373 5.61 -29.65 15.63
C ASN A 373 4.97 -31.00 15.26
N ILE A 374 3.83 -30.99 14.57
CA ILE A 374 3.17 -32.21 14.10
C ILE A 374 3.81 -32.71 12.82
N TYR A 375 4.07 -31.80 11.88
CA TYR A 375 4.61 -32.12 10.57
C TYR A 375 5.67 -31.08 10.17
N PRO A 376 6.95 -31.28 10.54
CA PRO A 376 8.02 -30.32 10.25
C PRO A 376 8.43 -30.30 8.78
N GLN A 377 8.07 -31.33 8.01
CA GLN A 377 8.44 -31.50 6.60
C GLN A 377 7.45 -30.83 5.63
N MET A 378 6.63 -29.88 6.09
CA MET A 378 5.74 -29.10 5.21
C MET A 378 6.53 -28.39 4.12
N SER A 379 6.03 -28.50 2.89
CA SER A 379 6.58 -27.74 1.77
C SER A 379 6.07 -26.30 1.82
N ARG A 380 6.77 -25.37 1.17
CA ARG A 380 6.49 -23.94 1.26
C ARG A 380 6.44 -23.29 -0.12
N LEU A 381 5.32 -22.68 -0.45
CA LEU A 381 5.16 -21.83 -1.62
C LEU A 381 5.41 -20.38 -1.20
N ASN A 382 6.57 -19.84 -1.56
CA ASN A 382 7.04 -18.54 -1.13
C ASN A 382 6.52 -17.38 -1.98
N ILE A 383 6.35 -17.63 -3.28
CA ILE A 383 5.95 -16.62 -4.27
C ILE A 383 4.69 -17.12 -4.97
N SER A 384 3.55 -16.60 -4.55
CA SER A 384 2.22 -16.90 -5.08
C SER A 384 1.41 -15.61 -5.17
N GLY A 385 0.28 -15.65 -5.88
CA GLY A 385 -0.61 -14.50 -6.04
C GLY A 385 -1.18 -13.92 -4.73
N SER A 386 -1.07 -14.63 -3.59
CA SER A 386 -1.63 -14.17 -2.31
C SER A 386 -0.67 -14.32 -1.13
N GLY A 387 0.66 -14.36 -1.34
CA GLY A 387 1.65 -14.44 -0.26
C GLY A 387 2.22 -15.85 -0.06
N VAL A 388 2.62 -16.18 1.17
CA VAL A 388 3.28 -17.46 1.49
C VAL A 388 2.24 -18.50 1.89
N TRP A 389 2.29 -19.68 1.26
CA TRP A 389 1.49 -20.84 1.63
C TRP A 389 2.38 -21.98 2.12
N TRP A 390 1.89 -22.69 3.14
CA TRP A 390 2.46 -23.97 3.59
C TRP A 390 1.62 -25.09 3.01
N LEU A 391 2.27 -26.04 2.37
CA LEU A 391 1.64 -27.17 1.69
C LEU A 391 1.77 -28.41 2.58
N ILE A 392 0.62 -28.98 2.93
CA ILE A 392 0.46 -30.10 3.86
C ILE A 392 -0.10 -31.29 3.07
N GLY A 393 0.79 -32.21 2.67
CA GLY A 393 0.40 -33.26 1.75
C GLY A 393 -0.12 -32.69 0.43
N ASP A 394 -1.02 -33.42 -0.23
CA ASP A 394 -1.37 -33.14 -1.62
C ASP A 394 -2.47 -32.08 -1.78
N HIS A 395 -3.38 -31.98 -0.82
CA HIS A 395 -4.63 -31.24 -0.97
C HIS A 395 -4.77 -30.05 -0.01
N LEU A 396 -4.08 -30.06 1.12
CA LEU A 396 -4.26 -29.06 2.17
C LEU A 396 -3.16 -27.99 2.10
N GLN A 397 -3.57 -26.73 2.11
CA GLN A 397 -2.69 -25.58 2.13
C GLN A 397 -3.13 -24.62 3.23
N VAL A 398 -2.18 -24.00 3.91
CA VAL A 398 -2.48 -23.03 4.98
C VAL A 398 -1.62 -21.78 4.85
N GLN A 399 -2.20 -20.63 5.22
CA GLN A 399 -1.53 -19.35 5.21
C GLN A 399 -1.55 -18.72 6.59
N TYR A 400 -0.44 -18.07 6.93
CA TYR A 400 -0.23 -17.40 8.21
C TYR A 400 0.06 -15.92 8.04
N LYS A 401 -0.55 -15.10 8.89
CA LYS A 401 -0.27 -13.68 9.04
C LYS A 401 0.06 -13.41 10.51
N ASN A 402 1.19 -12.78 10.78
CA ASN A 402 1.66 -12.51 12.16
C ASN A 402 1.64 -13.75 13.08
N ASN A 403 2.04 -14.91 12.53
CA ASN A 403 2.02 -16.21 13.23
C ASN A 403 0.62 -16.74 13.63
N GLN A 404 -0.46 -16.15 13.10
CA GLN A 404 -1.82 -16.64 13.24
C GLN A 404 -2.31 -17.22 11.91
N LEU A 405 -3.07 -18.32 12.00
CA LEU A 405 -3.73 -18.89 10.82
C LEU A 405 -4.66 -17.84 10.23
N SER A 406 -4.56 -17.64 8.92
CA SER A 406 -5.32 -16.63 8.18
C SER A 406 -6.07 -17.23 7.00
N LYS A 407 -5.58 -18.31 6.40
CA LYS A 407 -6.34 -19.07 5.39
C LYS A 407 -6.10 -20.57 5.48
N ILE A 408 -7.13 -21.33 5.13
CA ILE A 408 -7.08 -22.75 4.80
C ILE A 408 -7.57 -22.89 3.36
N ARG A 409 -6.88 -23.70 2.55
CA ARG A 409 -7.36 -24.11 1.23
C ARG A 409 -7.28 -25.62 1.09
N VAL A 410 -8.36 -26.23 0.60
CA VAL A 410 -8.37 -27.60 0.12
C VAL A 410 -8.59 -27.59 -1.38
N SER A 411 -7.68 -28.18 -2.14
CA SER A 411 -7.64 -28.03 -3.60
C SER A 411 -7.39 -29.36 -4.32
N PRO A 412 -7.45 -29.38 -5.67
CA PRO A 412 -6.89 -30.48 -6.43
C PRO A 412 -5.42 -30.75 -6.04
N SER A 413 -4.95 -31.96 -6.33
CA SER A 413 -3.62 -32.40 -5.90
C SER A 413 -2.54 -31.46 -6.42
N VAL A 414 -1.71 -30.94 -5.51
CA VAL A 414 -0.57 -30.07 -5.83
C VAL A 414 0.62 -30.88 -6.32
N PHE A 415 0.88 -32.03 -5.70
CA PHE A 415 2.02 -32.88 -6.03
C PHE A 415 1.61 -33.98 -7.01
N ALA A 416 2.42 -34.18 -8.05
CA ALA A 416 2.19 -35.28 -8.97
C ALA A 416 2.61 -36.59 -8.30
N ALA A 417 1.62 -37.43 -7.97
CA ALA A 417 1.86 -38.73 -7.35
C ALA A 417 2.67 -39.63 -8.31
N VAL A 418 3.97 -39.78 -8.05
CA VAL A 418 4.81 -40.77 -8.76
C VAL A 418 4.42 -42.20 -8.34
N GLN A 419 3.70 -42.34 -7.23
CA GLN A 419 3.11 -43.60 -6.79
C GLN A 419 1.64 -43.67 -7.19
N LYS A 420 1.25 -44.79 -7.80
CA LYS A 420 -0.12 -45.18 -8.16
C LYS A 420 -1.06 -45.21 -6.94
N GLN A 421 -1.39 -44.07 -6.34
CA GLN A 421 -2.51 -43.99 -5.41
C GLN A 421 -3.77 -43.74 -6.25
N GLU A 422 -4.50 -44.83 -6.51
CA GLU A 422 -5.75 -44.88 -7.28
C GLU A 422 -6.92 -44.11 -6.62
N ASN A 423 -6.68 -43.12 -5.77
CA ASN A 423 -7.78 -42.47 -5.04
C ASN A 423 -7.54 -41.00 -4.59
N THR A 424 -6.88 -40.19 -5.41
CA THR A 424 -6.65 -38.75 -5.13
C THR A 424 -7.96 -37.99 -4.91
N GLN A 425 -9.03 -38.34 -5.62
CA GLN A 425 -10.35 -37.70 -5.45
C GLN A 425 -10.98 -38.02 -4.08
N ALA A 426 -10.93 -39.28 -3.60
CA ALA A 426 -11.46 -39.55 -2.26
C ALA A 426 -10.59 -38.94 -1.16
N GLN A 427 -9.27 -38.83 -1.35
CA GLN A 427 -8.40 -38.14 -0.39
C GLN A 427 -8.72 -36.64 -0.31
N PHE A 428 -9.01 -36.01 -1.45
CA PHE A 428 -9.50 -34.65 -1.52
C PHE A 428 -10.81 -34.48 -0.73
N PHE A 429 -11.84 -35.29 -1.03
CA PHE A 429 -13.11 -35.24 -0.30
C PHE A 429 -12.98 -35.57 1.19
N GLN A 430 -12.09 -36.49 1.54
CA GLN A 430 -11.80 -36.82 2.92
C GLN A 430 -11.20 -35.63 3.67
N SER A 431 -10.33 -34.85 3.01
CA SER A 431 -9.74 -33.64 3.61
C SER A 431 -10.83 -32.61 3.96
N ILE A 432 -11.82 -32.43 3.09
CA ILE A 432 -12.96 -31.52 3.34
C ILE A 432 -13.84 -32.03 4.48
N LYS A 433 -14.15 -33.32 4.50
CA LYS A 433 -14.92 -33.94 5.59
C LYS A 433 -14.20 -33.84 6.93
N GLN A 434 -12.86 -33.96 6.96
CA GLN A 434 -12.07 -33.81 8.18
C GLN A 434 -12.03 -32.38 8.70
N LEU A 435 -12.27 -31.38 7.85
CA LEU A 435 -12.53 -30.01 8.28
C LEU A 435 -13.95 -29.81 8.86
N GLY A 436 -14.84 -30.81 8.77
CA GLY A 436 -16.23 -30.71 9.23
C GLY A 436 -17.19 -30.10 8.20
N LEU A 437 -16.78 -30.06 6.93
CA LEU A 437 -17.57 -29.49 5.84
C LEU A 437 -18.12 -30.57 4.90
N PRO A 438 -19.30 -30.34 4.32
CA PRO A 438 -19.86 -31.23 3.30
C PRO A 438 -19.14 -31.08 1.96
N THR A 439 -19.25 -32.11 1.12
CA THR A 439 -18.56 -32.18 -0.18
C THR A 439 -19.47 -31.88 -1.37
N ASP A 440 -20.78 -31.75 -1.14
CA ASP A 440 -21.79 -31.43 -2.15
C ASP A 440 -22.51 -30.12 -1.82
N LYS A 441 -22.99 -29.43 -2.86
CA LYS A 441 -23.59 -28.09 -2.77
C LYS A 441 -24.86 -28.07 -1.91
N GLN A 442 -25.77 -29.00 -2.13
CA GLN A 442 -27.03 -29.08 -1.39
C GLN A 442 -26.81 -29.27 0.12
N SER A 443 -25.87 -30.14 0.51
CA SER A 443 -25.54 -30.35 1.92
C SER A 443 -24.89 -29.11 2.55
N LEU A 444 -24.06 -28.36 1.82
CA LEU A 444 -23.50 -27.09 2.31
C LEU A 444 -24.59 -26.05 2.58
N LEU A 445 -25.48 -25.82 1.61
CA LEU A 445 -26.59 -24.87 1.73
C LEU A 445 -27.60 -25.29 2.82
N LYS A 446 -27.76 -26.59 3.06
CA LYS A 446 -28.58 -27.10 4.17
C LYS A 446 -27.94 -26.86 5.54
N GLN A 447 -26.61 -26.98 5.63
CA GLN A 447 -25.85 -26.73 6.85
C GLN A 447 -25.75 -25.23 7.16
N TYR A 448 -25.60 -24.39 6.15
CA TYR A 448 -25.46 -22.93 6.24
C TYR A 448 -26.56 -22.22 5.45
N LYS A 449 -27.71 -22.00 6.11
CA LYS A 449 -28.89 -21.37 5.48
C LYS A 449 -28.68 -19.89 5.13
N ASP A 450 -27.65 -19.28 5.69
CA ASP A 450 -27.20 -17.91 5.49
C ASP A 450 -26.13 -17.77 4.39
N ALA A 451 -25.73 -18.88 3.74
CA ALA A 451 -24.79 -18.84 2.63
C ALA A 451 -25.44 -18.34 1.33
N SER A 452 -24.66 -17.68 0.48
CA SER A 452 -25.07 -17.22 -0.84
C SER A 452 -24.80 -18.31 -1.88
N ASP A 453 -25.81 -18.66 -2.68
CA ASP A 453 -25.65 -19.51 -3.87
C ASP A 453 -25.37 -18.64 -5.10
N ASN A 454 -24.17 -18.77 -5.65
CA ASN A 454 -23.67 -18.05 -6.81
C ASN A 454 -23.29 -19.02 -7.93
N PHE A 455 -24.25 -19.85 -8.36
CA PHE A 455 -24.12 -20.85 -9.43
C PHE A 455 -23.14 -21.96 -9.07
N ASP A 456 -21.94 -21.96 -9.65
CA ASP A 456 -20.87 -22.92 -9.38
C ASP A 456 -20.08 -22.59 -8.10
N MET A 457 -20.52 -21.58 -7.33
CA MET A 457 -19.89 -21.16 -6.10
C MET A 457 -20.91 -20.98 -4.97
N VAL A 458 -20.52 -21.33 -3.76
CA VAL A 458 -21.23 -20.98 -2.53
C VAL A 458 -20.28 -20.22 -1.62
N ASP A 459 -20.71 -19.05 -1.16
CA ASP A 459 -19.96 -18.26 -0.19
C ASP A 459 -20.73 -18.03 1.10
N LEU A 460 -19.98 -17.90 2.19
CA LEU A 460 -20.49 -17.61 3.52
C LEU A 460 -19.58 -16.60 4.19
N TYR A 461 -20.12 -15.42 4.48
CA TYR A 461 -19.41 -14.36 5.18
C TYR A 461 -19.96 -14.22 6.60
N ARG A 462 -19.07 -14.27 7.60
CA ARG A 462 -19.37 -14.02 9.01
C ARG A 462 -18.34 -13.05 9.61
N ASP A 463 -18.56 -12.66 10.86
CA ASP A 463 -17.72 -11.65 11.53
C ASP A 463 -16.25 -12.10 11.68
N ASP A 464 -16.02 -13.41 11.77
CA ASP A 464 -14.72 -14.02 12.06
C ASP A 464 -14.10 -14.79 10.88
N PHE A 465 -14.88 -15.07 9.82
CA PHE A 465 -14.38 -15.78 8.65
C PHE A 465 -15.17 -15.51 7.37
N PHE A 466 -14.55 -15.83 6.25
CA PHE A 466 -15.16 -16.00 4.93
C PHE A 466 -14.87 -17.41 4.41
N LEU A 467 -15.91 -18.12 3.96
CA LEU A 467 -15.80 -19.43 3.32
C LEU A 467 -16.25 -19.32 1.86
N LEU A 468 -15.47 -19.93 0.96
CA LEU A 468 -15.78 -20.05 -0.46
C LEU A 468 -15.61 -21.51 -0.90
N ALA A 469 -16.70 -22.12 -1.34
CA ALA A 469 -16.72 -23.46 -1.94
C ALA A 469 -17.03 -23.35 -3.43
N LYS A 470 -16.24 -24.02 -4.28
CA LYS A 470 -16.41 -24.04 -5.74
C LYS A 470 -16.75 -25.45 -6.22
N TYR A 471 -17.71 -25.55 -7.12
CA TYR A 471 -18.35 -26.79 -7.57
C TYR A 471 -18.20 -26.98 -9.08
N GLU A 472 -18.16 -28.24 -9.54
CA GLU A 472 -17.94 -28.57 -10.95
C GLU A 472 -19.05 -28.05 -11.89
N SER A 473 -20.22 -27.71 -11.34
CA SER A 473 -21.39 -27.17 -12.04
C SER A 473 -22.31 -26.39 -11.08
N ASP A 474 -23.39 -25.80 -11.62
CA ASP A 474 -24.42 -25.09 -10.85
C ASP A 474 -25.51 -26.02 -10.26
N GLU A 475 -25.46 -27.32 -10.56
CA GLU A 475 -26.41 -28.33 -10.10
C GLU A 475 -26.39 -28.52 -8.56
N GLU A 476 -27.54 -28.85 -7.96
CA GLU A 476 -27.67 -28.98 -6.50
C GLU A 476 -26.75 -30.05 -5.88
N ASN A 477 -26.52 -31.15 -6.59
CA ASN A 477 -25.68 -32.26 -6.15
C ASN A 477 -24.25 -32.18 -6.71
N SER A 478 -23.84 -31.03 -7.23
CA SER A 478 -22.52 -30.83 -7.78
C SER A 478 -21.43 -31.07 -6.73
N GLU A 479 -20.34 -31.73 -7.14
CA GLU A 479 -19.20 -32.03 -6.29
C GLU A 479 -18.30 -30.80 -6.17
N ILE A 480 -17.83 -30.54 -4.95
CA ILE A 480 -16.84 -29.49 -4.71
C ILE A 480 -15.51 -29.85 -5.41
N TYR A 481 -14.80 -28.89 -5.97
CA TYR A 481 -13.45 -29.09 -6.52
C TYR A 481 -12.40 -28.19 -5.85
N GLU A 482 -12.83 -27.14 -5.14
CA GLU A 482 -11.96 -26.29 -4.34
C GLU A 482 -12.71 -25.66 -3.16
N LEU A 483 -12.04 -25.55 -2.02
CA LEU A 483 -12.54 -24.92 -0.80
C LEU A 483 -11.51 -23.95 -0.26
N GLU A 484 -11.91 -22.73 0.09
CA GLU A 484 -11.09 -21.76 0.80
C GLU A 484 -11.84 -21.22 2.03
N ILE A 485 -11.12 -21.06 3.14
CA ILE A 485 -11.59 -20.42 4.37
C ILE A 485 -10.57 -19.34 4.73
N GLU A 486 -11.00 -18.11 4.88
CA GLU A 486 -10.20 -16.95 5.30
C GLU A 486 -10.69 -16.44 6.67
N TYR A 487 -9.77 -16.12 7.57
CA TYR A 487 -10.05 -15.66 8.94
C TYR A 487 -9.59 -14.20 9.13
N PHE A 488 -10.34 -13.42 9.93
CA PHE A 488 -10.12 -11.98 10.12
C PHE A 488 -9.59 -11.58 11.51
#